data_AF-A0A9X1QA23-F1
#
_entry.id   AF-A0A9X1QA23-F1
#
_cell.length_a   1.000
_cell.length_b   1.000
_cell.length_c   1.000
_cell.angle_alpha   90.00
_cell.angle_beta   90.00
_cell.angle_gamma   90.00
#
_symmetry.space_group_name_H-M   'P 1'
#
loop_
_entity.id
_entity.type
_entity.pdbx_description
1 polymer ?
#
loop_
_entity_poly.entity_id
_entity_poly.type
_entity_poly.pdbx_seq_one_letter_code
_entity_poly.pdbx_strand_id
1 'polypeptide(L)'
;MTTEATLPSTSASPTARQLWTRTRGVVAAVVLLLVAAVVIATIRSDARHGTLDPRSADPRGSRAVAELLADRGVDTRVVTTLDAARAAAAPDTTLLVSAPDLLTERQQTWLRSSAADSGGRTLLVAPGSWSVERLAPGVTADPATSLDSELAPDCTLPAAQRAGTADLGGVRYTTTHLDADECYPSERLATLLRIPDRTKGGDTVVLGAPDILYNDRLDEQGNASLALQLLGSRPHLVWYLPSLSDTSAADADDERSFFDLLPSGWLWGTLQLFIAAAVAALWRARRLGPLVPEKLPVAIRASETVEGRARLYRKSNARDRAAAALRSTTRTRLAPLVGVPVTQAHTPEALLPALSAHLHNHGDGQALHTLLFGPPPSDDAALIALADQLDALEREVRRP
;
A
#
# COMPACT_ATOMS: atom_id res chain seq x y z
N MET A 1 -6.66 67.97 -9.90
CA MET A 1 -6.28 66.58 -10.25
C MET A 1 -5.42 66.05 -9.13
N THR A 2 -5.97 65.24 -8.23
CA THR A 2 -5.23 64.65 -7.10
C THR A 2 -5.16 63.16 -7.32
N THR A 3 -3.94 62.65 -7.43
CA THR A 3 -3.58 61.25 -7.62
C THR A 3 -4.00 60.44 -6.40
N GLU A 4 -4.98 59.56 -6.56
CA GLU A 4 -5.44 58.64 -5.54
C GLU A 4 -4.43 57.48 -5.42
N ALA A 5 -3.64 57.47 -4.34
CA ALA A 5 -2.67 56.41 -4.07
C ALA A 5 -3.41 55.16 -3.59
N THR A 6 -3.47 54.13 -4.44
CA THR A 6 -4.04 52.82 -4.13
C THR A 6 -3.14 52.09 -3.14
N LEU A 7 -3.61 51.85 -1.91
CA LEU A 7 -2.93 50.97 -0.96
C LEU A 7 -3.15 49.49 -1.35
N PRO A 8 -2.15 48.61 -1.16
CA PRO A 8 -2.24 47.22 -1.59
C PRO A 8 -3.28 46.46 -0.76
N SER A 9 -4.17 45.76 -1.45
CA SER A 9 -5.15 44.85 -0.87
C SER A 9 -4.44 43.61 -0.30
N THR A 10 -4.44 43.48 1.02
CA THR A 10 -3.99 42.24 1.68
C THR A 10 -4.96 41.12 1.35
N SER A 11 -4.58 40.26 0.42
CA SER A 11 -5.30 39.04 0.07
C SER A 11 -5.29 38.06 1.25
N ALA A 12 -6.44 37.87 1.90
CA ALA A 12 -6.66 36.81 2.88
C ALA A 12 -6.91 35.46 2.17
N SER A 13 -6.03 35.09 1.23
CA SER A 13 -6.01 33.74 0.68
C SER A 13 -5.52 32.79 1.78
N PRO A 14 -6.18 31.66 2.08
CA PRO A 14 -5.54 30.62 2.89
C PRO A 14 -4.24 30.24 2.21
N THR A 15 -3.11 30.43 2.89
CA THR A 15 -1.79 30.13 2.32
C THR A 15 -1.72 28.63 2.01
N ALA A 16 -1.02 28.27 0.94
CA ALA A 16 -0.84 26.88 0.52
C ALA A 16 -0.34 25.96 1.66
N ARG A 17 0.38 26.53 2.64
CA ARG A 17 0.78 25.85 3.89
C ARG A 17 -0.38 25.33 4.73
N GLN A 18 -1.48 26.08 4.84
CA GLN A 18 -2.62 25.72 5.70
C GLN A 18 -3.51 24.63 5.07
N LEU A 19 -3.57 24.59 3.73
CA LEU A 19 -4.15 23.46 3.00
C LEU A 19 -3.25 22.22 3.11
N TRP A 20 -1.94 22.40 3.00
CA TRP A 20 -0.97 21.31 3.07
C TRP A 20 -0.91 20.63 4.45
N THR A 21 -1.00 21.38 5.55
CA THR A 21 -1.05 20.78 6.90
C THR A 21 -2.31 19.93 7.11
N ARG A 22 -3.45 20.34 6.54
CA ARG A 22 -4.71 19.60 6.67
C ARG A 22 -4.78 18.38 5.75
N THR A 23 -4.18 18.42 4.57
CA THR A 23 -4.13 17.27 3.65
C THR A 23 -3.05 16.26 4.01
N ARG A 24 -1.96 16.67 4.68
CA ARG A 24 -0.89 15.77 5.13
C ARG A 24 -1.36 14.65 6.04
N GLY A 25 -2.30 14.91 6.96
CA GLY A 25 -2.85 13.86 7.83
C GLY A 25 -3.62 12.80 7.05
N VAL A 26 -4.41 13.21 6.05
CA VAL A 26 -5.17 12.29 5.19
C VAL A 26 -4.23 11.51 4.27
N VAL A 27 -3.24 12.18 3.67
CA VAL A 27 -2.23 11.52 2.82
C VAL A 27 -1.42 10.52 3.63
N ALA A 28 -1.01 10.87 4.86
CA ALA A 28 -0.29 9.95 5.74
C ALA A 28 -1.13 8.72 6.09
N ALA A 29 -2.41 8.89 6.40
CA ALA A 29 -3.32 7.78 6.67
C ALA A 29 -3.50 6.86 5.44
N VAL A 30 -3.64 7.43 4.24
CA VAL A 30 -3.75 6.66 2.98
C VAL A 30 -2.45 5.90 2.69
N VAL A 31 -1.29 6.54 2.85
CA VAL A 31 0.02 5.87 2.67
C VAL A 31 0.18 4.73 3.67
N LEU A 32 -0.21 4.94 4.92
CA LEU A 32 -0.11 3.92 5.96
C LEU A 32 -1.04 2.72 5.67
N LEU A 33 -2.25 2.98 5.15
CA LEU A 33 -3.15 1.94 4.64
C LEU A 33 -2.55 1.16 3.46
N LEU A 34 -1.94 1.85 2.50
CA LEU A 34 -1.28 1.21 1.35
C LEU A 34 -0.09 0.36 1.79
N VAL A 35 0.76 0.87 2.70
CA VAL A 35 1.88 0.11 3.27
C VAL A 35 1.37 -1.12 4.01
N ALA A 36 0.33 -0.99 4.84
CA ALA A 36 -0.27 -2.12 5.52
C ALA A 36 -0.82 -3.16 4.53
N ALA A 37 -1.48 -2.73 3.45
CA ALA A 37 -1.97 -3.61 2.39
C ALA A 37 -0.82 -4.36 1.69
N VAL A 38 0.28 -3.67 1.37
CA VAL A 38 1.48 -4.27 0.77
C VAL A 38 2.12 -5.30 1.72
N VAL A 39 2.28 -4.96 3.00
CA VAL A 39 2.84 -5.87 4.01
C VAL A 39 1.97 -7.12 4.19
N ILE A 40 0.64 -6.96 4.23
CA ILE A 40 -0.29 -8.10 4.30
C ILE A 40 -0.20 -8.94 3.03
N ALA A 41 -0.08 -8.32 1.85
CA ALA A 41 0.07 -9.03 0.59
C ALA A 41 1.38 -9.85 0.58
N THR A 42 2.51 -9.27 0.95
CA THR A 42 3.81 -9.98 0.96
C THR A 42 3.85 -11.14 1.94
N ILE A 43 3.30 -10.98 3.16
CA ILE A 43 3.25 -12.06 4.15
C ILE A 43 2.35 -13.22 3.68
N ARG A 44 1.24 -12.91 2.98
CA ARG A 44 0.35 -13.95 2.42
C ARG A 44 0.94 -14.62 1.19
N SER A 45 1.79 -13.93 0.43
CA SER A 45 2.46 -14.49 -0.74
C SER A 45 3.41 -15.61 -0.34
N ASP A 46 4.23 -15.44 0.71
CA ASP A 46 5.19 -16.45 1.18
C ASP A 46 4.53 -17.78 1.59
N ALA A 47 3.28 -17.76 2.07
CA ALA A 47 2.60 -18.97 2.55
C ALA A 47 2.04 -19.89 1.44
N ARG A 48 2.09 -19.48 0.16
CA ARG A 48 1.52 -20.24 -0.98
C ARG A 48 2.46 -20.46 -2.16
N HIS A 49 3.68 -19.90 -2.14
CA HIS A 49 4.65 -20.20 -3.19
C HIS A 49 4.96 -21.72 -3.19
N GLY A 50 4.94 -22.32 -4.38
CA GLY A 50 5.36 -23.72 -4.54
C GLY A 50 4.47 -24.77 -3.88
N THR A 51 3.21 -24.45 -3.53
CA THR A 51 2.28 -25.47 -2.99
C THR A 51 2.12 -26.63 -3.98
N LEU A 52 2.32 -27.86 -3.52
CA LEU A 52 2.37 -29.06 -4.37
C LEU A 52 3.36 -28.97 -5.55
N ASP A 53 4.37 -28.10 -5.50
CA ASP A 53 5.43 -28.05 -6.52
C ASP A 53 6.52 -29.05 -6.14
N PRO A 54 6.82 -30.05 -6.99
CA PRO A 54 7.87 -31.04 -6.73
C PRO A 54 9.29 -30.44 -6.77
N ARG A 55 9.44 -29.17 -7.14
CA ARG A 55 10.72 -28.43 -7.08
C ARG A 55 10.88 -27.63 -5.80
N SER A 56 9.79 -27.39 -5.06
CA SER A 56 9.83 -26.58 -3.84
C SER A 56 10.15 -27.42 -2.60
N ALA A 57 11.12 -26.94 -1.81
CA ALA A 57 11.47 -27.49 -0.51
C ALA A 57 10.67 -26.85 0.65
N ASP A 58 9.72 -25.96 0.36
CA ASP A 58 8.85 -25.36 1.37
C ASP A 58 8.01 -26.44 2.08
N PRO A 59 7.50 -26.20 3.31
CA PRO A 59 6.68 -27.18 4.04
C PRO A 59 5.54 -27.75 3.20
N ARG A 60 4.82 -26.90 2.45
CA ARG A 60 3.71 -27.30 1.55
C ARG A 60 4.15 -27.64 0.11
N GLY A 61 5.44 -27.72 -0.16
CA GLY A 61 5.98 -28.23 -1.43
C GLY A 61 5.94 -29.76 -1.49
N SER A 62 6.35 -30.34 -2.62
CA SER A 62 6.35 -31.80 -2.84
C SER A 62 7.71 -32.36 -3.27
N ARG A 63 8.80 -31.63 -3.01
CA ARG A 63 10.16 -32.06 -3.38
C ARG A 63 10.56 -33.39 -2.74
N ALA A 64 10.20 -33.64 -1.48
CA ALA A 64 10.55 -34.88 -0.80
C ALA A 64 9.96 -36.11 -1.52
N VAL A 65 8.69 -36.02 -1.97
CA VAL A 65 8.06 -37.08 -2.78
C VAL A 65 8.78 -37.26 -4.11
N ALA A 66 9.10 -36.16 -4.79
CA ALA A 66 9.75 -36.20 -6.09
C ALA A 66 11.13 -36.86 -6.04
N GLU A 67 11.96 -36.54 -5.03
CA GLU A 67 13.28 -37.15 -4.83
C GLU A 67 13.14 -38.66 -4.52
N LEU A 68 12.20 -39.05 -3.65
CA LEU A 68 11.94 -40.46 -3.31
C LEU A 68 11.39 -41.30 -4.48
N LEU A 69 10.70 -40.66 -5.43
CA LEU A 69 10.25 -41.28 -6.69
C LEU A 69 11.41 -41.42 -7.67
N ALA A 70 12.26 -40.39 -7.78
CA ALA A 70 13.47 -40.44 -8.61
C ALA A 70 14.43 -41.54 -8.14
N ASP A 71 14.63 -41.70 -6.83
CA ASP A 71 15.42 -42.80 -6.23
C ASP A 71 14.86 -44.19 -6.57
N ARG A 72 13.56 -44.29 -6.87
CA ARG A 72 12.88 -45.52 -7.31
C ARG A 72 12.79 -45.67 -8.83
N GLY A 73 13.46 -44.78 -9.58
CA GLY A 73 13.52 -44.84 -11.04
C GLY A 73 12.29 -44.29 -11.75
N VAL A 74 11.44 -43.50 -11.08
CA VAL A 74 10.29 -42.82 -11.70
C VAL A 74 10.75 -41.47 -12.26
N ASP A 75 10.63 -41.28 -13.57
CA ASP A 75 10.99 -40.03 -14.24
C ASP A 75 9.87 -38.99 -14.07
N THR A 76 10.16 -37.90 -13.36
CA THR A 76 9.17 -36.87 -13.01
C THR A 76 9.34 -35.63 -13.89
N ARG A 77 8.30 -35.29 -14.65
CA ARG A 77 8.25 -34.11 -15.52
C ARG A 77 7.16 -33.15 -15.05
N VAL A 78 7.57 -31.93 -14.71
CA VAL A 78 6.65 -30.85 -14.32
C VAL A 78 6.11 -30.14 -15.55
N VAL A 79 4.81 -29.95 -15.62
CA VAL A 79 4.14 -29.15 -16.66
C VAL A 79 3.19 -28.14 -16.04
N THR A 80 3.07 -26.99 -16.69
CA THR A 80 2.21 -25.88 -16.23
C THR A 80 1.14 -25.47 -17.23
N THR A 81 1.07 -26.18 -18.37
CA THR A 81 0.07 -25.95 -19.42
C THR A 81 -0.74 -27.20 -19.70
N LEU A 82 -2.02 -27.02 -20.03
CA LEU A 82 -2.91 -28.12 -20.34
C LEU A 82 -2.42 -28.93 -21.54
N ASP A 83 -1.96 -28.27 -22.61
CA ASP A 83 -1.49 -28.98 -23.81
C ASP A 83 -0.28 -29.88 -23.51
N ALA A 84 0.65 -29.42 -22.67
CA ALA A 84 1.81 -30.23 -22.28
C ALA A 84 1.43 -31.38 -21.34
N ALA A 85 0.35 -31.25 -20.57
CA ALA A 85 -0.21 -32.33 -19.77
C ALA A 85 -0.90 -33.38 -20.66
N ARG A 86 -1.72 -32.94 -21.61
CA ARG A 86 -2.44 -33.80 -22.56
C ARG A 86 -1.49 -34.55 -23.50
N ALA A 87 -0.48 -33.87 -24.04
CA ALA A 87 0.47 -34.45 -24.96
C ALA A 87 1.35 -35.55 -24.33
N ALA A 88 1.47 -35.56 -23.00
CA ALA A 88 2.25 -36.55 -22.28
C ALA A 88 1.40 -37.62 -21.58
N ALA A 89 0.08 -37.58 -21.75
CA ALA A 89 -0.78 -38.67 -21.32
C ALA A 89 -0.49 -39.90 -22.19
N ALA A 90 0.07 -40.95 -21.57
CA ALA A 90 0.48 -42.19 -22.23
C ALA A 90 0.17 -43.39 -21.32
N PRO A 91 0.12 -44.63 -21.88
CA PRO A 91 -0.22 -45.83 -21.10
C PRO A 91 0.73 -46.13 -19.92
N ASP A 92 1.98 -45.70 -20.04
CA ASP A 92 3.06 -45.84 -19.06
C ASP A 92 3.31 -44.57 -18.24
N THR A 93 2.35 -43.64 -18.25
CA THR A 93 2.41 -42.38 -17.50
C THR A 93 1.34 -42.35 -16.40
N THR A 94 1.74 -41.83 -15.24
CA THR A 94 0.83 -41.28 -14.23
C THR A 94 0.73 -39.77 -14.45
N LEU A 95 -0.46 -39.26 -14.75
CA LEU A 95 -0.74 -37.83 -14.84
C LEU A 95 -1.36 -37.35 -13.52
N LEU A 96 -0.60 -36.58 -12.75
CA LEU A 96 -1.07 -35.94 -11.53
C LEU A 96 -1.59 -34.53 -11.83
N VAL A 97 -2.81 -34.23 -11.41
CA VAL A 97 -3.44 -32.90 -11.50
C VAL A 97 -3.54 -32.33 -10.10
N SER A 98 -2.65 -31.39 -9.76
CA SER A 98 -2.51 -30.90 -8.39
C SER A 98 -3.65 -29.98 -7.91
N ALA A 99 -4.27 -29.24 -8.83
CA ALA A 99 -5.37 -28.32 -8.52
C ALA A 99 -6.46 -28.35 -9.61
N PRO A 100 -7.28 -29.40 -9.67
CA PRO A 100 -8.33 -29.56 -10.70
C PRO A 100 -9.29 -28.36 -10.79
N ASP A 101 -9.57 -27.73 -9.65
CA ASP A 101 -10.47 -26.58 -9.50
C ASP A 101 -9.91 -25.26 -10.06
N LEU A 102 -8.68 -25.24 -10.59
CA LEU A 102 -8.18 -24.08 -11.34
C LEU A 102 -8.51 -24.17 -12.84
N LEU A 103 -8.95 -25.33 -13.31
CA LEU A 103 -9.22 -25.58 -14.73
C LEU A 103 -10.65 -25.18 -15.08
N THR A 104 -10.83 -24.43 -16.16
CA THR A 104 -12.16 -24.15 -16.73
C THR A 104 -12.88 -25.43 -17.16
N GLU A 105 -14.21 -25.35 -17.32
CA GLU A 105 -15.02 -26.50 -17.74
C GLU A 105 -14.54 -27.13 -19.07
N ARG A 106 -14.09 -26.29 -20.01
CA ARG A 106 -13.54 -26.72 -21.30
C ARG A 106 -12.21 -27.44 -21.11
N GLN A 107 -11.31 -26.87 -20.30
CA GLN A 107 -10.02 -27.49 -19.96
C GLN A 107 -10.20 -28.86 -19.30
N GLN A 108 -11.13 -28.99 -18.35
CA GLN A 108 -11.43 -30.25 -17.70
C GLN A 108 -11.96 -31.31 -18.69
N THR A 109 -12.83 -30.90 -19.62
CA THR A 109 -13.38 -31.79 -20.65
C THR A 109 -12.28 -32.34 -21.56
N TRP A 110 -11.37 -31.48 -22.01
CA TRP A 110 -10.23 -31.84 -22.85
C TRP A 110 -9.18 -32.69 -22.12
N LEU A 111 -8.92 -32.38 -20.85
CA LEU A 111 -8.04 -33.17 -20.00
C LEU A 111 -8.59 -34.58 -19.83
N ARG A 112 -9.88 -34.70 -19.46
CA ARG A 112 -10.56 -36.00 -19.30
C ARG A 112 -10.53 -36.81 -20.58
N SER A 113 -10.85 -36.22 -21.74
CA SER A 113 -10.86 -36.98 -23.00
C SER A 113 -9.48 -37.56 -23.31
N SER A 114 -8.43 -36.74 -23.13
CA SER A 114 -7.05 -37.17 -23.38
C SER A 114 -6.59 -38.25 -22.38
N ALA A 115 -6.96 -38.09 -21.10
CA ALA A 115 -6.69 -39.07 -20.05
C ALA A 115 -7.36 -40.43 -20.36
N ALA A 116 -8.66 -40.42 -20.69
CA ALA A 116 -9.42 -41.61 -21.05
C ALA A 116 -8.84 -42.30 -22.31
N ASP A 117 -8.37 -41.53 -23.28
CA ASP A 117 -7.78 -42.10 -24.49
C ASP A 117 -6.38 -42.70 -24.27
N SER A 118 -5.63 -42.21 -23.28
CA SER A 118 -4.23 -42.58 -23.04
C SER A 118 -4.01 -43.99 -22.48
N GLY A 119 -4.98 -44.56 -21.76
CA GLY A 119 -4.80 -45.81 -21.01
C GLY A 119 -3.80 -45.73 -19.85
N GLY A 120 -3.35 -44.53 -19.48
CA GLY A 120 -2.49 -44.27 -18.32
C GLY A 120 -3.26 -44.17 -17.01
N ARG A 121 -2.55 -43.79 -15.93
CA ARG A 121 -3.18 -43.43 -14.65
C ARG A 121 -3.41 -41.93 -14.58
N THR A 122 -4.59 -41.49 -14.16
CA THR A 122 -4.84 -40.07 -13.81
C THR A 122 -5.09 -39.95 -12.32
N LEU A 123 -4.36 -39.08 -11.61
CA LEU A 123 -4.56 -38.80 -10.20
C LEU A 123 -5.03 -37.36 -10.02
N LEU A 124 -6.20 -37.18 -9.42
CA LEU A 124 -6.81 -35.88 -9.14
C LEU A 124 -6.67 -35.55 -7.66
N VAL A 125 -6.01 -34.43 -7.35
CA VAL A 125 -5.80 -34.00 -5.95
C VAL A 125 -6.90 -33.03 -5.54
N ALA A 126 -7.62 -33.41 -4.49
CA ALA A 126 -8.73 -32.72 -3.86
C ALA A 126 -9.70 -32.02 -4.83
N PRO A 127 -10.18 -32.66 -5.91
CA PRO A 127 -11.16 -32.03 -6.79
C PRO A 127 -12.45 -31.74 -6.03
N GLY A 128 -12.95 -30.51 -6.13
CA GLY A 128 -14.25 -30.12 -5.61
C GLY A 128 -15.39 -30.72 -6.44
N SER A 129 -16.63 -30.46 -6.02
CA SER A 129 -17.86 -31.02 -6.64
C SER A 129 -17.91 -30.82 -8.15
N TRP A 130 -17.70 -29.59 -8.62
CA TRP A 130 -17.79 -29.25 -10.03
C TRP A 130 -16.68 -29.88 -10.89
N SER A 131 -15.46 -30.04 -10.34
CA SER A 131 -14.33 -30.64 -11.06
C SER A 131 -14.40 -32.15 -11.09
N VAL A 132 -14.75 -32.78 -9.96
CA VAL A 132 -14.76 -34.24 -9.86
C VAL A 132 -15.84 -34.85 -10.74
N GLU A 133 -17.03 -34.27 -10.80
CA GLU A 133 -18.13 -34.76 -11.65
C GLU A 133 -17.77 -34.74 -13.13
N ARG A 134 -16.92 -33.78 -13.55
CA ARG A 134 -16.52 -33.62 -14.94
C ARG A 134 -15.27 -34.40 -15.31
N LEU A 135 -14.30 -34.54 -14.40
CA LEU A 135 -13.04 -35.26 -14.63
C LEU A 135 -13.17 -36.76 -14.36
N ALA A 136 -14.02 -37.16 -13.41
CA ALA A 136 -14.33 -38.54 -13.06
C ALA A 136 -15.87 -38.74 -13.03
N PRO A 137 -16.51 -38.86 -14.21
CA PRO A 137 -17.97 -39.01 -14.29
C PRO A 137 -18.49 -40.18 -13.44
N GLY A 138 -19.56 -39.96 -12.68
CA GLY A 138 -20.08 -40.95 -11.72
C GLY A 138 -19.45 -40.86 -10.33
N VAL A 139 -18.61 -39.86 -10.07
CA VAL A 139 -18.15 -39.47 -8.72
C VAL A 139 -18.79 -38.14 -8.35
N THR A 140 -19.23 -38.03 -7.11
CA THR A 140 -19.77 -36.79 -6.54
C THR A 140 -19.05 -36.46 -5.24
N ALA A 141 -18.68 -35.19 -5.06
CA ALA A 141 -18.08 -34.72 -3.82
C ALA A 141 -19.16 -34.33 -2.80
N ASP A 142 -18.96 -34.72 -1.56
CA ASP A 142 -19.77 -34.26 -0.44
C ASP A 142 -19.45 -32.80 -0.11
N PRO A 143 -20.45 -31.95 0.18
CA PRO A 143 -20.22 -30.56 0.53
C PRO A 143 -19.52 -30.38 1.88
N ALA A 144 -19.56 -31.37 2.77
CA ALA A 144 -18.83 -31.37 4.03
C ALA A 144 -17.54 -32.20 3.91
N THR A 145 -16.45 -31.58 4.36
CA THR A 145 -15.14 -32.22 4.43
C THR A 145 -15.00 -33.05 5.69
N SER A 146 -14.15 -34.07 5.63
CA SER A 146 -13.70 -34.79 6.82
C SER A 146 -12.83 -33.88 7.69
N LEU A 147 -13.13 -33.81 8.99
CA LEU A 147 -12.33 -33.08 9.97
C LEU A 147 -11.26 -33.96 10.62
N ASP A 148 -11.40 -35.28 10.51
CA ASP A 148 -10.41 -36.25 10.96
C ASP A 148 -9.31 -36.33 9.91
N SER A 149 -8.08 -35.93 10.27
CA SER A 149 -6.95 -36.04 9.35
C SER A 149 -6.53 -37.49 9.15
N GLU A 150 -6.46 -38.26 10.24
CA GLU A 150 -5.95 -39.63 10.25
C GLU A 150 -7.06 -40.65 9.98
N LEU A 151 -6.98 -41.34 8.84
CA LEU A 151 -7.95 -42.35 8.45
C LEU A 151 -7.25 -43.70 8.22
N ALA A 152 -7.90 -44.79 8.65
CA ALA A 152 -7.45 -46.15 8.37
C ALA A 152 -8.03 -46.65 7.03
N PRO A 153 -7.29 -47.47 6.28
CA PRO A 153 -7.79 -48.02 5.02
C PRO A 153 -8.80 -49.14 5.31
N ASP A 154 -10.00 -49.02 4.75
CA ASP A 154 -11.05 -50.06 4.83
C ASP A 154 -11.39 -50.56 3.42
N CYS A 155 -10.38 -51.09 2.72
CA CYS A 155 -10.51 -51.50 1.32
C CYS A 155 -9.46 -52.53 0.92
N THR A 156 -9.59 -53.09 -0.29
CA THR A 156 -8.67 -54.09 -0.86
C THR A 156 -7.56 -53.50 -1.72
N LEU A 157 -7.48 -52.19 -1.86
CA LEU A 157 -6.44 -51.54 -2.66
C LEU A 157 -5.05 -51.80 -2.04
N PRO A 158 -4.12 -52.48 -2.74
CA PRO A 158 -2.81 -52.82 -2.16
C PRO A 158 -1.99 -51.59 -1.74
N ALA A 159 -2.21 -50.45 -2.41
CA ALA A 159 -1.58 -49.18 -2.05
C ALA A 159 -1.99 -48.69 -0.66
N ALA A 160 -3.30 -48.72 -0.39
CA ALA A 160 -3.86 -48.31 0.90
C ALA A 160 -3.50 -49.31 2.00
N GLN A 161 -3.57 -50.61 1.73
CA GLN A 161 -3.24 -51.65 2.73
C GLN A 161 -1.77 -51.59 3.17
N ARG A 162 -0.83 -51.37 2.24
CA ARG A 162 0.59 -51.22 2.56
C ARG A 162 0.93 -49.91 3.26
N ALA A 163 0.13 -48.86 3.03
CA ALA A 163 0.29 -47.59 3.72
C ALA A 163 -0.21 -47.66 5.16
N GLY A 164 -1.32 -48.37 5.40
CA GLY A 164 -2.01 -48.31 6.68
C GLY A 164 -2.68 -46.94 6.86
N THR A 165 -2.76 -46.46 8.10
CA THR A 165 -3.31 -45.14 8.43
C THR A 165 -2.58 -44.03 7.69
N ALA A 166 -3.29 -43.04 7.17
CA ALA A 166 -2.71 -41.91 6.46
C ALA A 166 -3.53 -40.63 6.69
N ASP A 167 -2.90 -39.47 6.47
CA ASP A 167 -3.52 -38.15 6.56
C ASP A 167 -4.37 -37.87 5.30
N LEU A 168 -5.61 -38.36 5.33
CA LEU A 168 -6.56 -38.27 4.22
C LEU A 168 -7.85 -37.55 4.59
N GLY A 169 -7.78 -36.69 5.60
CA GLY A 169 -8.84 -35.73 5.90
C GLY A 169 -9.00 -34.69 4.80
N GLY A 170 -10.23 -34.45 4.34
CA GLY A 170 -10.48 -33.55 3.22
C GLY A 170 -11.80 -33.81 2.54
N VAL A 171 -11.82 -33.70 1.21
CA VAL A 171 -13.03 -33.94 0.42
C VAL A 171 -13.42 -35.41 0.48
N ARG A 172 -14.71 -35.66 0.69
CA ARG A 172 -15.29 -37.02 0.71
C ARG A 172 -16.07 -37.24 -0.57
N TYR A 173 -16.09 -38.47 -1.04
CA TYR A 173 -16.70 -38.82 -2.31
C TYR A 173 -17.65 -40.02 -2.19
N THR A 174 -18.66 -40.00 -3.03
CA THR A 174 -19.47 -41.18 -3.38
C THR A 174 -19.29 -41.49 -4.85
N THR A 175 -19.48 -42.75 -5.22
CA THR A 175 -19.43 -43.16 -6.62
C THR A 175 -20.54 -44.11 -7.00
N THR A 176 -20.93 -44.07 -8.28
CA THR A 176 -21.84 -45.06 -8.90
C THR A 176 -21.08 -46.20 -9.58
N HIS A 177 -19.74 -46.15 -9.61
CA HIS A 177 -18.89 -47.22 -10.16
C HIS A 177 -18.82 -48.39 -9.20
N LEU A 178 -19.41 -49.53 -9.59
CA LEU A 178 -19.50 -50.72 -8.73
C LEU A 178 -18.16 -51.45 -8.53
N ASP A 179 -17.16 -51.17 -9.37
CA ASP A 179 -15.83 -51.74 -9.29
C ASP A 179 -14.76 -50.74 -8.86
N ALA A 180 -15.18 -49.58 -8.35
CA ALA A 180 -14.27 -48.64 -7.71
C ALA A 180 -13.79 -49.19 -6.37
N ASP A 181 -12.50 -48.99 -6.07
CA ASP A 181 -12.01 -49.16 -4.71
C ASP A 181 -12.30 -47.89 -3.92
N GLU A 182 -13.12 -48.03 -2.88
CA GLU A 182 -13.48 -46.97 -1.93
C GLU A 182 -12.65 -47.14 -0.66
N CYS A 183 -11.66 -46.27 -0.44
CA CYS A 183 -10.71 -46.38 0.67
C CYS A 183 -10.78 -45.18 1.60
N TYR A 184 -10.29 -45.37 2.83
CA TYR A 184 -10.21 -44.34 3.86
C TYR A 184 -11.57 -43.68 4.14
N PRO A 185 -12.54 -44.45 4.69
CA PRO A 185 -13.87 -43.93 4.93
C PRO A 185 -13.89 -42.93 6.08
N SER A 186 -14.61 -41.83 5.88
CA SER A 186 -14.99 -40.86 6.91
C SER A 186 -16.50 -40.65 6.88
N GLU A 187 -17.18 -40.97 7.98
CA GLU A 187 -18.66 -40.97 8.08
C GLU A 187 -19.38 -41.75 6.95
N ARG A 188 -18.82 -42.89 6.54
CA ARG A 188 -19.29 -43.79 5.45
C ARG A 188 -19.02 -43.32 4.02
N LEU A 189 -18.26 -42.24 3.83
CA LEU A 189 -17.84 -41.76 2.51
C LEU A 189 -16.32 -41.91 2.34
N ALA A 190 -15.85 -42.27 1.15
CA ALA A 190 -14.43 -42.48 0.91
C ALA A 190 -13.70 -41.15 0.65
N THR A 191 -12.48 -41.00 1.16
CA THR A 191 -11.59 -39.88 0.80
C THR A 191 -10.56 -40.27 -0.26
N LEU A 192 -10.44 -41.56 -0.59
CA LEU A 192 -9.68 -42.05 -1.73
C LEU A 192 -10.54 -42.99 -2.58
N LEU A 193 -10.63 -42.70 -3.87
CA LEU A 193 -11.30 -43.56 -4.86
C LEU A 193 -10.30 -44.00 -5.92
N ARG A 194 -10.38 -45.26 -6.35
CA ARG A 194 -9.75 -45.73 -7.59
C ARG A 194 -10.79 -46.31 -8.52
N ILE A 195 -10.92 -45.75 -9.70
CA ILE A 195 -11.87 -46.16 -10.73
C ILE A 195 -11.07 -46.82 -11.86
N PRO A 196 -11.14 -48.15 -12.03
CA PRO A 196 -10.41 -48.83 -13.08
C PRO A 196 -11.04 -48.58 -14.46
N ASP A 197 -10.22 -48.33 -15.48
CA ASP A 197 -10.64 -48.35 -16.87
C ASP A 197 -10.34 -49.72 -17.48
N ARG A 198 -11.37 -50.56 -17.58
CA ARG A 198 -11.25 -51.92 -18.13
C ARG A 198 -11.03 -51.96 -19.64
N THR A 199 -11.28 -50.87 -20.36
CA THR A 199 -11.16 -50.86 -21.82
C THR A 199 -9.70 -50.71 -22.27
N LYS A 200 -8.93 -49.87 -21.56
CA LYS A 200 -7.54 -49.58 -21.91
C LYS A 200 -6.51 -49.93 -20.83
N GLY A 201 -6.95 -50.42 -19.66
CA GLY A 201 -6.07 -50.83 -18.57
C GLY A 201 -5.49 -49.68 -17.74
N GLY A 202 -6.05 -48.48 -17.89
CA GLY A 202 -5.77 -47.31 -17.07
C GLY A 202 -6.60 -47.29 -15.79
N ASP A 203 -6.43 -46.26 -14.98
CA ASP A 203 -7.33 -45.96 -13.86
C ASP A 203 -7.34 -44.47 -13.51
N THR A 204 -8.43 -44.02 -12.89
CA THR A 204 -8.55 -42.68 -12.34
C THR A 204 -8.57 -42.78 -10.82
N VAL A 205 -7.60 -42.16 -10.16
CA VAL A 205 -7.51 -42.05 -8.71
C VAL A 205 -7.97 -40.66 -8.30
N VAL A 206 -8.92 -40.59 -7.36
CA VAL A 206 -9.37 -39.34 -6.76
C VAL A 206 -8.92 -39.33 -5.31
N LEU A 207 -8.15 -38.30 -4.94
CA LEU A 207 -7.59 -38.14 -3.61
C LEU A 207 -8.22 -36.92 -2.96
N GLY A 208 -8.87 -37.06 -1.82
CA GLY A 208 -9.61 -35.98 -1.16
C GLY A 208 -8.74 -34.95 -0.42
N ALA A 209 -7.47 -35.28 -0.20
CA ALA A 209 -6.54 -34.49 0.58
C ALA A 209 -5.17 -34.41 -0.09
N PRO A 210 -4.56 -33.22 -0.20
CA PRO A 210 -3.19 -33.08 -0.69
C PRO A 210 -2.11 -33.47 0.34
N ASP A 211 -2.49 -33.67 1.60
CA ASP A 211 -1.59 -33.70 2.76
C ASP A 211 -0.46 -34.74 2.63
N ILE A 212 -0.76 -35.92 2.10
CA ILE A 212 0.24 -36.97 1.86
C ILE A 212 1.34 -36.58 0.86
N LEU A 213 1.16 -35.48 0.12
CA LEU A 213 2.10 -34.98 -0.88
C LEU A 213 2.97 -33.84 -0.36
N TYR A 214 2.70 -33.32 0.85
CA TYR A 214 3.46 -32.21 1.43
C TYR A 214 4.75 -32.67 2.11
N ASN A 215 5.79 -31.86 1.98
CA ASN A 215 7.09 -32.12 2.60
C ASN A 215 7.02 -32.25 4.13
N ASP A 216 6.16 -31.45 4.79
CA ASP A 216 6.03 -31.43 6.25
C ASP A 216 5.12 -32.52 6.84
N ARG A 217 4.48 -33.32 5.98
CA ARG A 217 3.58 -34.42 6.38
C ARG A 217 4.01 -35.78 5.84
N LEU A 218 5.02 -35.83 4.98
CA LEU A 218 5.36 -37.03 4.25
C LEU A 218 5.83 -38.17 5.17
N ASP A 219 6.51 -37.85 6.26
CA ASP A 219 7.03 -38.77 7.27
C ASP A 219 6.01 -39.13 8.36
N GLU A 220 4.81 -38.56 8.31
CA GLU A 220 3.72 -38.89 9.22
C GLU A 220 2.93 -40.12 8.73
N GLN A 221 2.57 -40.98 9.67
CA GLN A 221 1.72 -42.16 9.42
C GLN A 221 2.21 -43.00 8.22
N GLY A 222 1.30 -43.37 7.32
CA GLY A 222 1.55 -44.09 6.06
C GLY A 222 1.71 -43.20 4.84
N ASN A 223 1.86 -41.87 5.00
CA ASN A 223 1.76 -40.88 3.92
C ASN A 223 2.76 -41.14 2.79
N ALA A 224 4.05 -41.29 3.11
CA ALA A 224 5.08 -41.64 2.13
C ALA A 224 4.76 -42.94 1.38
N SER A 225 4.36 -43.98 2.11
CA SER A 225 4.03 -45.28 1.51
C SER A 225 2.87 -45.15 0.52
N LEU A 226 1.83 -44.40 0.88
CA LEU A 226 0.69 -44.19 0.00
C LEU A 226 1.06 -43.34 -1.22
N ALA A 227 1.67 -42.17 -1.02
CA ALA A 227 2.03 -41.25 -2.08
C ALA A 227 2.93 -41.92 -3.13
N LEU A 228 3.96 -42.64 -2.70
CA LEU A 228 4.91 -43.31 -3.58
C LEU A 228 4.26 -44.45 -4.38
N GLN A 229 3.30 -45.17 -3.81
CA GLN A 229 2.61 -46.26 -4.50
C GLN A 229 1.53 -45.77 -5.47
N LEU A 230 0.88 -44.65 -5.15
CA LEU A 230 -0.09 -44.04 -6.04
C LEU A 230 0.58 -43.41 -7.26
N LEU A 231 1.66 -42.65 -7.03
CA LEU A 231 2.38 -41.90 -8.06
C LEU A 231 3.35 -42.78 -8.86
N GLY A 232 4.06 -43.69 -8.18
CA GLY A 232 5.07 -44.58 -8.76
C GLY A 232 4.52 -45.89 -9.33
N SER A 233 3.22 -45.96 -9.66
CA SER A 233 2.64 -47.15 -10.31
C SER A 233 3.09 -47.33 -11.76
N ARG A 234 3.66 -46.29 -12.36
CA ARG A 234 4.12 -46.20 -13.75
C ARG A 234 5.54 -45.59 -13.78
N PRO A 235 6.34 -45.86 -14.82
CA PRO A 235 7.72 -45.35 -14.91
C PRO A 235 7.81 -43.84 -15.13
N HIS A 236 6.80 -43.22 -15.73
CA HIS A 236 6.77 -41.78 -15.98
C HIS A 236 5.70 -41.10 -15.14
N LEU A 237 6.06 -40.01 -14.45
CA LEU A 237 5.15 -39.16 -13.71
C LEU A 237 5.12 -37.76 -14.34
N VAL A 238 3.95 -37.36 -14.83
CA VAL A 238 3.70 -35.99 -15.28
C VAL A 238 2.99 -35.24 -14.17
N TRP A 239 3.68 -34.27 -13.59
CA TRP A 239 3.15 -33.42 -12.52
C TRP A 239 2.58 -32.14 -13.13
N TYR A 240 1.27 -32.08 -13.32
CA TYR A 240 0.59 -30.91 -13.85
C TYR A 240 0.23 -29.93 -12.73
N LEU A 241 0.85 -28.76 -12.75
CA LEU A 241 0.49 -27.59 -11.92
C LEU A 241 -0.28 -26.57 -12.77
N PRO A 242 -1.62 -26.54 -12.71
CA PRO A 242 -2.39 -25.54 -13.44
C PRO A 242 -1.95 -24.12 -13.08
N SER A 243 -1.63 -23.31 -14.09
CA SER A 243 -1.26 -21.91 -13.91
C SER A 243 -2.36 -20.99 -14.43
N LEU A 244 -2.64 -19.89 -13.72
CA LEU A 244 -3.61 -18.88 -14.17
C LEU A 244 -3.15 -18.14 -15.43
N SER A 245 -1.86 -18.22 -15.75
CA SER A 245 -1.25 -17.71 -16.98
C SER A 245 -1.33 -18.68 -18.16
N ASP A 246 -1.93 -19.86 -17.98
CA ASP A 246 -2.06 -20.85 -19.03
C ASP A 246 -3.10 -20.40 -20.08
N THR A 247 -2.61 -19.84 -21.18
CA THR A 247 -3.43 -19.44 -22.33
C THR A 247 -3.73 -20.58 -23.29
N SER A 248 -3.26 -21.82 -23.04
CA SER A 248 -3.49 -22.96 -23.94
C SER A 248 -4.96 -23.31 -24.15
N ALA A 249 -5.87 -22.76 -23.33
CA ALA A 249 -7.31 -22.87 -23.53
C ALA A 249 -8.05 -21.54 -23.76
N ALA A 250 -7.32 -20.42 -23.83
CA ALA A 250 -7.91 -19.16 -24.22
C ALA A 250 -8.06 -19.15 -25.75
N ASP A 251 -9.30 -19.07 -26.24
CA ASP A 251 -9.51 -18.59 -27.61
C ASP A 251 -8.90 -17.19 -27.68
N ALA A 252 -8.21 -16.85 -28.79
CA ALA A 252 -7.61 -15.52 -29.00
C ALA A 252 -8.63 -14.35 -28.93
N ASP A 253 -9.92 -14.65 -28.77
CA ASP A 253 -11.05 -13.73 -28.66
C ASP A 253 -11.60 -13.59 -27.22
N ASP A 254 -11.10 -14.36 -26.23
CA ASP A 254 -11.55 -14.33 -24.81
C ASP A 254 -10.46 -13.80 -23.87
N GLU A 255 -9.57 -12.92 -24.36
CA GLU A 255 -8.78 -12.03 -23.49
C GLU A 255 -9.72 -11.02 -22.82
N ARG A 256 -10.44 -11.49 -21.80
CA ARG A 256 -11.22 -10.60 -20.93
C ARG A 256 -10.25 -9.63 -20.28
N SER A 257 -10.43 -8.35 -20.59
CA SER A 257 -9.61 -7.31 -20.00
C SER A 257 -9.77 -7.34 -18.49
N PHE A 258 -8.77 -6.90 -17.74
CA PHE A 258 -8.85 -6.76 -16.27
C PHE A 258 -10.14 -6.01 -15.82
N PHE A 259 -10.66 -5.14 -16.68
CA PHE A 259 -11.92 -4.41 -16.47
C PHE A 259 -13.20 -5.26 -16.61
N ASP A 260 -13.17 -6.39 -17.32
CA ASP A 260 -14.30 -7.33 -17.47
C ASP A 260 -14.43 -8.28 -16.27
N LEU A 261 -13.35 -8.44 -15.48
CA LEU A 261 -13.36 -9.21 -14.23
C LEU A 261 -13.89 -8.39 -13.05
N LEU A 262 -14.01 -7.06 -13.19
CA LEU A 262 -14.63 -6.20 -12.19
C LEU A 262 -16.16 -6.27 -12.34
N PRO A 263 -16.91 -6.60 -11.27
CA PRO A 263 -18.37 -6.56 -11.30
C PRO A 263 -18.85 -5.21 -11.83
N SER A 264 -19.80 -5.20 -12.77
CA SER A 264 -20.25 -3.99 -13.48
C SER A 264 -20.67 -2.83 -12.55
N GLY A 265 -21.10 -3.12 -11.33
CA GLY A 265 -21.41 -2.12 -10.29
C GLY A 265 -20.22 -1.33 -9.75
N TRP A 266 -19.00 -1.85 -9.84
CA TRP A 266 -17.80 -1.17 -9.33
C TRP A 266 -17.38 0.03 -10.19
N LEU A 267 -17.59 -0.04 -11.50
CA LEU A 267 -17.41 1.11 -12.40
C LEU A 267 -18.36 2.26 -12.01
N TRP A 268 -19.62 1.94 -11.67
CA TRP A 268 -20.57 2.93 -11.17
C TRP A 268 -20.17 3.49 -9.80
N GLY A 269 -19.68 2.64 -8.89
CA GLY A 269 -19.19 3.08 -7.58
C GLY A 269 -17.99 4.03 -7.69
N THR A 270 -17.00 3.71 -8.52
CA THR A 270 -15.83 4.56 -8.75
C THR A 270 -16.18 5.86 -9.46
N LEU A 271 -17.11 5.82 -10.43
CA LEU A 271 -17.65 7.01 -11.09
C LEU A 271 -18.38 7.94 -10.11
N GLN A 272 -19.23 7.38 -9.23
CA GLN A 272 -19.92 8.15 -8.18
C GLN A 272 -18.93 8.81 -7.23
N LEU A 273 -17.88 8.09 -6.85
CA LEU A 273 -16.83 8.60 -5.96
C LEU A 273 -16.03 9.73 -6.64
N PHE A 274 -15.74 9.59 -7.94
CA PHE A 274 -15.13 10.64 -8.75
C PHE A 274 -16.02 11.89 -8.85
N ILE A 275 -17.32 11.71 -9.10
CA ILE A 275 -18.28 12.83 -9.15
C ILE A 275 -18.37 13.51 -7.78
N ALA A 276 -18.47 12.75 -6.69
CA ALA A 276 -18.50 13.29 -5.34
C ALA A 276 -17.22 14.09 -5.02
N ALA A 277 -16.05 13.59 -5.41
CA ALA A 277 -14.78 14.29 -5.27
C ALA A 277 -14.74 15.58 -6.11
N ALA A 278 -15.23 15.55 -7.35
CA ALA A 278 -15.31 16.72 -8.22
C ALA A 278 -16.27 17.78 -7.67
N VAL A 279 -17.44 17.39 -7.17
CA VAL A 279 -18.40 18.29 -6.50
C VAL A 279 -17.79 18.88 -5.24
N ALA A 280 -17.12 18.08 -4.42
CA ALA A 280 -16.43 18.56 -3.23
C ALA A 280 -15.31 19.55 -3.58
N ALA A 281 -14.54 19.28 -4.65
CA ALA A 281 -13.51 20.18 -5.15
C ALA A 281 -14.11 21.50 -5.67
N LEU A 282 -15.20 21.44 -6.44
CA LEU A 282 -15.93 22.61 -6.94
C LEU A 282 -16.54 23.45 -5.80
N TRP A 283 -17.16 22.79 -4.82
CA TRP A 283 -17.71 23.46 -3.63
C TRP A 283 -16.62 24.18 -2.85
N ARG A 284 -15.47 23.51 -2.66
CA ARG A 284 -14.34 24.07 -1.92
C ARG A 284 -13.54 25.10 -2.72
N ALA A 285 -13.63 25.08 -4.06
CA ALA A 285 -13.03 26.06 -4.96
C ALA A 285 -13.88 27.32 -5.14
N ARG A 286 -15.18 27.30 -4.76
CA ARG A 286 -16.02 28.51 -4.77
C ARG A 286 -15.54 29.49 -3.70
N ARG A 287 -14.86 30.55 -4.14
CA ARG A 287 -14.42 31.67 -3.31
C ARG A 287 -15.62 32.33 -2.63
N LEU A 288 -15.56 32.52 -1.31
CA LEU A 288 -16.33 33.57 -0.65
C LEU A 288 -15.77 34.91 -1.17
N GLY A 289 -16.64 35.77 -1.68
CA GLY A 289 -16.27 37.04 -2.32
C GLY A 289 -15.49 38.01 -1.41
N PRO A 290 -15.06 39.18 -1.93
CA PRO A 290 -14.32 40.16 -1.15
C PRO A 290 -15.09 40.50 0.13
N LEU A 291 -14.42 40.44 1.30
CA LEU A 291 -15.00 41.00 2.51
C LEU A 291 -15.21 42.50 2.27
N VAL A 292 -16.47 42.92 2.34
CA VAL A 292 -16.87 44.32 2.19
C VAL A 292 -16.06 45.16 3.18
N PRO A 293 -15.23 46.12 2.74
CA PRO A 293 -14.59 47.03 3.66
C PRO A 293 -15.66 47.93 4.27
N GLU A 294 -15.92 47.73 5.55
CA GLU A 294 -16.82 48.58 6.33
C GLU A 294 -16.24 50.01 6.35
N LYS A 295 -17.04 51.00 5.93
CA LYS A 295 -16.65 52.42 5.95
C LYS A 295 -16.54 52.89 7.40
N LEU A 296 -15.32 53.04 7.91
CA LEU A 296 -15.11 53.71 9.20
C LEU A 296 -15.51 55.21 9.07
N PRO A 297 -16.34 55.76 9.96
CA PRO A 297 -17.09 57.00 9.66
C PRO A 297 -16.29 58.29 9.81
N VAL A 298 -15.04 58.26 10.28
CA VAL A 298 -14.30 59.49 10.63
C VAL A 298 -12.83 59.39 10.25
N ALA A 299 -12.38 60.29 9.37
CA ALA A 299 -10.96 60.53 9.12
C ALA A 299 -10.39 61.37 10.28
N ILE A 300 -9.66 60.73 11.19
CA ILE A 300 -8.97 61.42 12.29
C ILE A 300 -7.67 62.04 11.72
N ARG A 301 -7.42 63.33 11.98
CA ARG A 301 -6.18 63.98 11.52
C ARG A 301 -4.98 63.32 12.19
N ALA A 302 -3.89 63.11 11.45
CA ALA A 302 -2.68 62.46 11.96
C ALA A 302 -2.08 63.17 13.20
N SER A 303 -2.34 64.47 13.38
CA SER A 303 -1.94 65.21 14.58
C SER A 303 -2.66 64.74 15.84
N GLU A 304 -3.95 64.39 15.75
CA GLU A 304 -4.76 63.95 16.89
C GLU A 304 -4.36 62.55 17.37
N THR A 305 -3.96 61.66 16.46
CA THR A 305 -3.50 60.31 16.82
C THR A 305 -2.11 60.34 17.48
N VAL A 306 -1.23 61.22 17.03
CA VAL A 306 0.09 61.44 17.66
C VAL A 306 -0.09 62.04 19.06
N GLU A 307 -0.93 63.06 19.21
CA GLU A 307 -1.20 63.67 20.52
C GLU A 307 -1.88 62.68 21.48
N GLY A 308 -2.86 61.91 21.00
CA GLY A 308 -3.52 60.86 21.77
C GLY A 308 -2.54 59.80 22.27
N ARG A 309 -1.62 59.34 21.41
CA ARG A 309 -0.58 58.37 21.79
C ARG A 309 0.45 58.96 22.74
N ALA A 310 0.85 60.21 22.57
CA ALA A 310 1.73 60.92 23.51
C ALA A 310 1.08 61.06 24.90
N ARG A 311 -0.21 61.43 24.98
CA ARG A 311 -0.96 61.50 26.24
C ARG A 311 -1.05 60.13 26.92
N LEU A 312 -1.20 59.05 26.17
CA LEU A 312 -1.20 57.67 26.69
C LEU A 312 0.17 57.25 27.24
N TYR A 313 1.26 57.54 26.54
CA TYR A 313 2.61 57.27 27.05
C TYR A 313 2.93 58.07 28.31
N ARG A 314 2.52 59.34 28.38
CA ARG A 314 2.64 60.15 29.59
C ARG A 314 1.81 59.59 30.74
N LYS A 315 0.53 59.24 30.51
CA LYS A 315 -0.36 58.69 31.54
C LYS A 315 0.15 57.38 32.13
N SER A 316 0.83 56.56 31.32
CA SER A 316 1.40 55.27 31.74
C SER A 316 2.85 55.35 32.20
N ASN A 317 3.45 56.55 32.26
CA ASN A 317 4.89 56.75 32.52
C ASN A 317 5.80 55.87 31.63
N ALA A 318 5.38 55.58 30.39
CA ALA A 318 6.08 54.69 29.45
C ALA A 318 7.24 55.42 28.72
N ARG A 319 8.20 55.93 29.50
CA ARG A 319 9.37 56.70 29.03
C ARG A 319 10.29 55.87 28.14
N ASP A 320 10.45 54.60 28.49
CA ASP A 320 11.19 53.59 27.74
C ASP A 320 10.67 53.44 26.31
N ARG A 321 9.34 53.31 26.16
CA ARG A 321 8.69 53.16 24.84
C ARG A 321 8.76 54.45 24.04
N ALA A 322 8.58 55.60 24.68
CA ALA A 322 8.71 56.90 24.01
C ALA A 322 10.13 57.12 23.48
N ALA A 323 11.15 56.87 24.31
CA ALA A 323 12.56 56.97 23.92
C ALA A 323 12.93 55.98 22.81
N ALA A 324 12.46 54.72 22.89
CA ALA A 324 12.70 53.73 21.85
C ALA A 324 12.05 54.12 20.51
N ALA A 325 10.83 54.67 20.54
CA ALA A 325 10.15 55.13 19.34
C ALA A 325 10.88 56.32 18.68
N LEU A 326 11.33 57.30 19.48
CA LEU A 326 12.13 58.44 19.00
C LEU A 326 13.44 57.95 18.38
N ARG A 327 14.25 57.20 19.13
CA ARG A 327 15.54 56.65 18.65
C ARG A 327 15.39 55.77 17.42
N SER A 328 14.37 54.90 17.38
CA SER A 328 14.09 54.08 16.20
C SER A 328 13.81 54.94 14.97
N THR A 329 12.91 55.92 15.11
CA THR A 329 12.54 56.82 14.02
C THR A 329 13.72 57.65 13.54
N THR A 330 14.51 58.23 14.45
CA THR A 330 15.70 59.00 14.12
C THR A 330 16.72 58.14 13.38
N ARG A 331 17.01 56.91 13.83
CA ARG A 331 17.91 55.97 13.12
C ARG A 331 17.45 55.69 11.69
N THR A 332 16.16 55.39 11.50
CA THR A 332 15.55 55.14 10.18
C THR A 332 15.68 56.36 9.25
N ARG A 333 15.58 57.59 9.78
CA ARG A 333 15.74 58.83 9.02
C ARG A 333 17.19 59.19 8.71
N LEU A 334 18.10 58.91 9.63
CA LEU A 334 19.54 59.19 9.48
C LEU A 334 20.22 58.23 8.52
N ALA A 335 19.86 56.94 8.53
CA ALA A 335 20.49 55.90 7.70
C ALA A 335 20.66 56.30 6.22
N PRO A 336 19.62 56.76 5.48
CA PRO A 336 19.79 57.16 4.08
C PRO A 336 20.66 58.42 3.90
N LEU A 337 20.78 59.30 4.89
CA LEU A 337 21.60 60.51 4.81
C LEU A 337 23.09 60.22 4.89
N VAL A 338 23.47 59.12 5.55
CA VAL A 338 24.87 58.68 5.70
C VAL A 338 25.21 57.47 4.83
N GLY A 339 24.34 57.11 3.88
CA GLY A 339 24.58 56.03 2.92
C GLY A 339 24.38 54.60 3.45
N VAL A 340 23.69 54.41 4.57
CA VAL A 340 23.41 53.11 5.18
C VAL A 340 22.00 52.62 4.77
N PRO A 341 21.83 51.34 4.35
CA PRO A 341 20.50 50.77 4.08
C PRO A 341 19.59 50.82 5.31
N VAL A 342 18.31 51.17 5.12
CA VAL A 342 17.33 51.30 6.23
C VAL A 342 17.19 50.01 7.06
N THR A 343 17.40 48.83 6.45
CA THR A 343 17.39 47.53 7.14
C THR A 343 18.51 47.38 8.17
N GLN A 344 19.60 48.14 8.02
CA GLN A 344 20.76 48.18 8.92
C GLN A 344 20.74 49.42 9.83
N ALA A 345 19.69 50.25 9.79
CA ALA A 345 19.60 51.45 10.64
C ALA A 345 19.59 51.12 12.15
N HIS A 346 19.19 49.90 12.52
CA HIS A 346 19.08 49.49 13.92
C HIS A 346 20.30 48.71 14.43
N THR A 347 21.38 48.57 13.64
CA THR A 347 22.63 47.95 14.07
C THR A 347 23.68 49.02 14.38
N PRO A 348 24.20 49.10 15.63
CA PRO A 348 25.20 50.11 16.02
C PRO A 348 26.46 50.06 15.14
N GLU A 349 26.89 48.84 14.81
CA GLU A 349 28.11 48.57 14.03
C GLU A 349 28.06 49.12 12.59
N ALA A 350 26.87 49.24 12.00
CA ALA A 350 26.71 49.78 10.65
C ALA A 350 26.48 51.30 10.66
N LEU A 351 25.68 51.79 11.61
CA LEU A 351 25.23 53.19 11.61
C LEU A 351 26.24 54.15 12.25
N LEU A 352 26.89 53.76 13.36
CA LEU A 352 27.77 54.66 14.10
C LEU A 352 29.04 55.04 13.32
N PRO A 353 29.75 54.12 12.64
CA PRO A 353 30.93 54.48 11.85
C PRO A 353 30.59 55.44 10.69
N ALA A 354 29.44 55.22 10.04
CA ALA A 354 28.97 56.08 8.96
C ALA A 354 28.61 57.49 9.46
N LEU A 355 27.95 57.59 10.62
CA LEU A 355 27.65 58.88 11.26
C LEU A 355 28.91 59.61 11.71
N SER A 356 29.89 58.92 12.30
CA SER A 356 31.14 59.55 12.74
C SER A 356 31.99 60.04 11.57
N ALA A 357 31.99 59.33 10.45
CA ALA A 357 32.67 59.77 9.23
C ALA A 357 32.02 61.02 8.61
N HIS A 358 30.70 61.13 8.74
CA HIS A 358 29.94 62.29 8.25
C HIS A 358 30.14 63.53 9.14
N LEU A 359 30.11 63.35 10.47
CA LEU A 359 30.25 64.40 11.47
C LEU A 359 31.73 64.61 11.86
N HIS A 360 32.48 65.30 11.01
CA HIS A 360 33.94 65.52 11.10
C HIS A 360 34.48 66.16 12.42
N ASN A 361 33.60 66.56 13.35
CA ASN A 361 33.94 67.34 14.56
C ASN A 361 33.45 66.74 15.89
N HIS A 362 32.76 65.59 15.90
CA HIS A 362 32.25 64.98 17.13
C HIS A 362 33.23 63.92 17.68
N GLY A 363 34.09 64.36 18.61
CA GLY A 363 35.25 63.63 19.13
C GLY A 363 34.99 62.43 20.06
N ASP A 364 33.77 61.93 20.24
CA ASP A 364 33.52 60.75 21.11
C ASP A 364 32.39 59.86 20.56
N GLY A 365 32.74 58.77 19.88
CA GLY A 365 31.77 57.75 19.40
C GLY A 365 30.91 57.14 20.52
N GLN A 366 31.38 57.22 21.77
CA GLN A 366 30.65 56.84 22.98
C GLN A 366 29.38 57.67 23.21
N ALA A 367 29.40 58.96 22.83
CA ALA A 367 28.28 59.88 22.99
C ALA A 367 27.15 59.55 22.00
N LEU A 368 27.49 59.25 20.74
CA LEU A 368 26.52 58.83 19.72
C LEU A 368 25.89 57.48 20.05
N HIS A 369 26.68 56.53 20.56
CA HIS A 369 26.15 55.24 21.01
C HIS A 369 25.13 55.43 22.14
N THR A 370 25.45 56.26 23.15
CA THR A 370 24.54 56.53 24.27
C THR A 370 23.27 57.26 23.81
N LEU A 371 23.38 58.16 22.83
CA LEU A 371 22.24 58.91 22.31
C LEU A 371 21.26 58.02 21.53
N LEU A 372 21.76 57.18 20.62
CA LEU A 372 20.94 56.38 19.69
C LEU A 372 20.58 54.97 20.22
N PHE A 373 21.42 54.40 21.09
CA PHE A 373 21.31 53.03 21.59
C PHE A 373 21.43 52.91 23.13
N GLY A 374 21.50 54.04 23.86
CA GLY A 374 21.69 54.03 25.30
C GLY A 374 20.47 53.58 26.13
N PRO A 375 20.61 53.56 27.46
CA PRO A 375 19.55 53.17 28.39
C PRO A 375 18.31 54.10 28.29
N PRO A 376 17.15 53.66 28.83
CA PRO A 376 15.96 54.50 28.90
C PRO A 376 16.17 55.71 29.85
N PRO A 377 15.54 56.87 29.57
CA PRO A 377 15.63 58.05 30.44
C PRO A 377 14.92 57.80 31.79
N SER A 378 15.50 58.33 32.87
CA SER A 378 15.00 58.16 34.24
C SER A 378 13.79 59.02 34.57
N ASP A 379 13.66 60.20 33.95
CA ASP A 379 12.58 61.16 34.18
C ASP A 379 12.12 61.84 32.87
N ASP A 380 11.05 62.64 32.97
CA ASP A 380 10.46 63.33 31.82
C ASP A 380 11.40 64.42 31.27
N ALA A 381 12.21 65.04 32.15
CA ALA A 381 13.19 66.05 31.76
C ALA A 381 14.30 65.44 30.89
N ALA A 382 14.82 64.27 31.25
CA ALA A 382 15.79 63.51 30.46
C ALA A 382 15.21 63.03 29.13
N LEU A 383 13.90 62.69 29.08
CA LEU A 383 13.23 62.33 27.82
C LEU A 383 13.11 63.53 26.87
N ILE A 384 12.81 64.72 27.39
CA ILE A 384 12.76 65.95 26.59
C ILE A 384 14.16 66.31 26.08
N ALA A 385 15.17 66.28 26.97
CA ALA A 385 16.56 66.52 26.58
C ALA A 385 17.05 65.52 25.51
N LEU A 386 16.65 64.24 25.62
CA LEU A 386 16.92 63.23 24.60
C LEU A 386 16.28 63.59 23.24
N ALA A 387 15.03 64.04 23.24
CA ALA A 387 14.35 64.45 22.01
C ALA A 387 15.06 65.65 21.36
N ASP A 388 15.43 66.66 22.14
CA ASP A 388 16.15 67.85 21.67
C ASP A 388 17.53 67.50 21.09
N GLN A 389 18.27 66.58 21.74
CA GLN A 389 19.55 66.08 21.27
C GLN A 389 19.43 65.27 19.97
N LEU A 390 18.40 64.42 19.84
CA LEU A 390 18.12 63.68 18.60
C LEU A 390 17.76 64.62 17.44
N ASP A 391 16.95 65.65 17.69
CA ASP A 391 16.60 66.66 16.70
C ASP A 391 17.78 67.57 16.32
N ALA A 392 18.67 67.87 17.27
CA ALA A 392 19.92 68.57 17.00
C ALA A 392 20.83 67.74 16.08
N LEU A 393 21.01 66.46 16.38
CA LEU A 393 21.77 65.53 15.56
C LEU A 393 21.19 65.41 14.14
N GLU A 394 19.86 65.28 14.01
CA GLU A 394 19.22 65.21 12.69
C GLU A 394 19.44 66.50 11.88
N ARG A 395 19.41 67.66 12.53
CA ARG A 395 19.68 68.96 11.87
C ARG A 395 21.13 69.10 11.44
N GLU A 396 22.08 68.63 12.24
CA GLU A 396 23.51 68.66 11.94
C GLU A 396 23.84 67.74 10.75
N VAL A 397 23.32 66.51 10.73
CA VAL A 397 23.54 65.59 9.60
C VAL A 397 22.93 66.11 8.29
N ARG A 398 21.82 66.85 8.36
CA ARG A 398 21.17 67.49 7.18
C ARG A 398 21.89 68.73 6.67
N ARG A 399 22.76 69.36 7.47
CA ARG A 399 23.51 70.57 7.11
C ARG A 399 25.00 70.21 7.12
N PRO A 400 25.55 69.76 5.98
CA PRO A 400 26.93 69.25 5.92
C PRO A 400 27.98 70.29 6.29
#